data_AF-J7L943-F1
#
_entry.id   AF-J7L943-F1
#
_cell.length_a   1.000
_cell.length_b   1.000
_cell.length_c   1.000
_cell.angle_alpha   90.00
_cell.angle_beta   90.00
_cell.angle_gamma   90.00
#
_symmetry.space_group_name_H-M   'P 1'
#
loop_
_entity.id
_entity.type
_entity.pdbx_description
1 polymer ?
#
loop_
_entity_poly.entity_id
_entity_poly.type
_entity_poly.pdbx_seq_one_letter_code
_entity_poly.pdbx_strand_id
1 'polypeptide(L)'
;MSDRHVLLVRLAAPLQSWGVGSRFTYRDSHSRPTKSGVLGLCAAALGRDRRDDIGDLVGLRFGVRADRPGTPMRDYHTIGGGTYPLRPRDLITDHRRADAVEVAQSGQEGDVFGHHTLEGWYGSPKYIHADPGSGTLVSRQLGRDPLVTERWYLADAAFVVGLEHHDRAFLEEIAHALEHPRRLLWLGRKSCPPTGTLAGPLVEGTVEEAFTGVAALPEADEGSRVWAWIEPSTEHVTGAGEQVLDQPVTFDSGRRAHSVRWERRTRVTIADTAIEWEVVP
;
A
#
# COMPACT_ATOMS: atom_id res chain seq x y z
N MET A 1 -35.16 11.69 2.37
CA MET A 1 -33.85 11.54 3.01
C MET A 1 -33.23 10.29 2.43
N SER A 2 -32.00 10.37 1.93
CA SER A 2 -31.30 9.22 1.35
C SER A 2 -30.91 8.28 2.49
N ASP A 3 -31.18 6.98 2.36
CA ASP A 3 -30.76 5.93 3.31
C ASP A 3 -29.30 5.49 3.06
N ARG A 4 -28.49 6.40 2.51
CA ARG A 4 -27.10 6.14 2.15
C ARG A 4 -26.20 7.17 2.80
N HIS A 5 -25.04 6.71 3.21
CA HIS A 5 -24.02 7.50 3.85
C HIS A 5 -22.68 7.25 3.17
N VAL A 6 -21.81 8.26 3.18
CA VAL A 6 -20.48 8.21 2.56
C VAL A 6 -19.43 8.64 3.56
N LEU A 7 -18.52 7.73 3.88
CA LEU A 7 -17.27 8.08 4.55
C LEU A 7 -16.26 8.54 3.51
N LEU A 8 -15.77 9.77 3.66
CA LEU A 8 -14.63 10.24 2.90
C LEU A 8 -13.32 9.85 3.60
N VAL A 9 -12.35 9.35 2.86
CA VAL A 9 -11.03 8.96 3.36
C VAL A 9 -9.96 9.70 2.57
N ARG A 10 -9.13 10.48 3.25
CA ARG A 10 -8.00 11.21 2.69
C ARG A 10 -6.80 10.27 2.56
N LEU A 11 -6.26 10.14 1.35
CA LEU A 11 -5.06 9.36 1.05
C LEU A 11 -3.99 10.29 0.48
N ALA A 12 -3.16 10.84 1.37
CA ALA A 12 -2.03 11.71 1.05
C ALA A 12 -0.74 11.14 1.64
N ALA A 13 0.33 11.14 0.85
CA ALA A 13 1.68 10.77 1.27
C ALA A 13 2.71 11.22 0.22
N PRO A 14 4.00 11.37 0.59
CA PRO A 14 5.06 11.65 -0.38
C PRO A 14 5.15 10.60 -1.49
N LEU A 15 4.88 9.33 -1.17
CA LEU A 15 4.84 8.22 -2.11
C LEU A 15 3.64 7.33 -1.84
N GLN A 16 2.95 6.90 -2.90
CA GLN A 16 1.88 5.90 -2.86
C GLN A 16 2.09 4.81 -3.93
N SER A 17 1.48 3.63 -3.77
CA SER A 17 1.53 2.59 -4.81
C SER A 17 0.34 1.65 -4.81
N TRP A 18 -0.44 1.63 -5.88
CA TRP A 18 -1.73 0.92 -5.93
C TRP A 18 -1.72 -0.17 -7.02
N GLY A 19 -1.27 -1.38 -6.70
CA GLY A 19 -1.10 -2.43 -7.71
C GLY A 19 -2.42 -3.04 -8.20
N VAL A 20 -2.54 -3.27 -9.51
CA VAL A 20 -3.65 -4.02 -10.14
C VAL A 20 -3.19 -5.28 -10.88
N GLY A 21 -1.95 -5.29 -11.38
CA GLY A 21 -1.45 -6.41 -12.16
C GLY A 21 0.07 -6.39 -12.22
N SER A 22 0.71 -7.01 -11.23
CA SER A 22 2.17 -7.06 -11.20
C SER A 22 2.71 -8.42 -11.65
N ARG A 23 3.65 -8.40 -12.60
CA ARG A 23 4.43 -9.56 -13.04
C ARG A 23 5.83 -9.52 -12.45
N PHE A 24 6.11 -10.43 -11.51
CA PHE A 24 7.45 -10.74 -10.98
C PHE A 24 8.35 -9.52 -10.66
N THR A 25 9.26 -9.15 -11.58
CA THR A 25 10.27 -8.10 -11.43
C THR A 25 9.73 -6.69 -11.67
N TYR A 26 8.61 -6.57 -12.38
CA TYR A 26 7.93 -5.32 -12.62
C TYR A 26 6.72 -5.19 -11.69
N ARG A 27 6.80 -4.24 -10.76
CA ARG A 27 5.72 -3.88 -9.83
C ARG A 27 5.09 -2.57 -10.31
N ASP A 28 3.93 -2.69 -10.93
CA ASP A 28 3.12 -1.57 -11.37
C ASP A 28 2.58 -0.74 -10.19
N SER A 29 2.02 0.41 -10.54
CA SER A 29 1.09 1.18 -9.72
C SER A 29 0.03 1.74 -10.66
N HIS A 30 -1.22 1.61 -10.28
CA HIS A 30 -2.31 2.33 -10.90
C HIS A 30 -2.14 3.84 -10.66
N SER A 31 -2.77 4.65 -11.51
CA SER A 31 -2.77 6.12 -11.43
C SER A 31 -3.64 6.70 -10.31
N ARG A 32 -4.32 5.84 -9.53
CA ARG A 32 -5.25 6.18 -8.46
C ARG A 32 -5.38 5.00 -7.49
N PRO A 33 -5.81 5.24 -6.22
CA PRO A 33 -6.18 4.19 -5.28
C PRO A 33 -7.09 3.13 -5.89
N THR A 34 -6.79 1.87 -5.59
CA THR A 34 -7.59 0.71 -6.02
C THR A 34 -8.52 0.28 -4.89
N LYS A 35 -9.70 -0.26 -5.23
CA LYS A 35 -10.66 -0.73 -4.23
C LYS A 35 -10.03 -1.76 -3.30
N SER A 36 -9.38 -2.78 -3.86
CA SER A 36 -8.64 -3.78 -3.06
C SER A 36 -7.57 -3.19 -2.15
N GLY A 37 -6.86 -2.14 -2.58
CA GLY A 37 -5.87 -1.46 -1.76
C GLY A 37 -6.48 -0.76 -0.56
N VAL A 38 -7.56 0.00 -0.78
CA VAL A 38 -8.29 0.72 0.28
C VAL A 38 -9.02 -0.23 1.22
N LEU A 39 -9.73 -1.24 0.70
CA LEU A 39 -10.39 -2.22 1.56
C LEU A 39 -9.37 -3.04 2.37
N GLY A 40 -8.18 -3.30 1.82
CA GLY A 40 -7.07 -3.88 2.56
C GLY A 40 -6.54 -2.96 3.67
N LEU A 41 -6.51 -1.63 3.44
CA LEU A 41 -6.20 -0.62 4.45
C LEU A 41 -7.25 -0.64 5.58
N CYS A 42 -8.54 -0.62 5.25
CA CYS A 42 -9.64 -0.70 6.23
C CYS A 42 -9.59 -2.02 7.02
N ALA A 43 -9.38 -3.17 6.36
CA ALA A 43 -9.24 -4.46 7.02
C ALA A 43 -8.03 -4.48 7.99
N ALA A 44 -6.91 -3.86 7.62
CA ALA A 44 -5.75 -3.73 8.49
C ALA A 44 -6.06 -2.86 9.72
N ALA A 45 -6.74 -1.73 9.50
CA ALA A 45 -7.18 -0.80 10.55
C ALA A 45 -8.10 -1.50 11.57
N LEU A 46 -9.09 -2.26 11.08
CA LEU A 46 -10.01 -3.08 11.86
C LEU A 46 -9.35 -4.29 12.55
N GLY A 47 -8.10 -4.61 12.22
CA GLY A 47 -7.38 -5.74 12.83
C GLY A 47 -7.71 -7.12 12.24
N ARG A 48 -8.30 -7.20 11.04
CA ARG A 48 -8.65 -8.47 10.38
C ARG A 48 -7.45 -9.21 9.79
N ASP A 49 -7.31 -10.48 10.10
CA ASP A 49 -6.31 -11.33 9.48
C ASP A 49 -6.61 -11.58 7.99
N ARG A 50 -5.58 -11.98 7.22
CA ARG A 50 -5.69 -12.14 5.76
C ARG A 50 -6.73 -13.18 5.32
N ARG A 51 -7.11 -14.09 6.21
CA ARG A 51 -8.07 -15.17 5.93
C ARG A 51 -9.47 -14.85 6.40
N ASP A 52 -9.65 -13.75 7.11
CA ASP A 52 -10.95 -13.35 7.62
C ASP A 52 -11.87 -12.97 6.47
N ASP A 53 -13.17 -13.07 6.74
CA ASP A 53 -14.18 -12.63 5.78
C ASP A 53 -14.10 -11.11 5.56
N ILE A 54 -14.32 -10.73 4.30
CA ILE A 54 -14.29 -9.34 3.85
C ILE A 54 -15.60 -8.98 3.13
N GLY A 55 -16.66 -9.79 3.25
CA GLY A 55 -17.90 -9.63 2.49
C GLY A 55 -18.59 -8.29 2.73
N ASP A 56 -18.57 -7.82 3.97
CA ASP A 56 -19.06 -6.50 4.39
C ASP A 56 -18.26 -5.35 3.75
N LEU A 57 -16.92 -5.41 3.77
CA LEU A 57 -16.05 -4.42 3.13
C LEU A 57 -16.21 -4.44 1.60
N VAL A 58 -16.36 -5.63 1.02
CA VAL A 58 -16.61 -5.84 -0.41
C VAL A 58 -17.93 -5.19 -0.85
N GLY A 59 -18.93 -5.16 0.03
CA GLY A 59 -20.24 -4.54 -0.19
C GLY A 59 -20.23 -3.01 -0.23
N LEU A 60 -19.14 -2.35 0.19
CA LEU A 60 -19.00 -0.90 0.09
C LEU A 60 -18.95 -0.46 -1.37
N ARG A 61 -19.77 0.53 -1.74
CA ARG A 61 -19.65 1.20 -3.04
C ARG A 61 -18.48 2.16 -2.99
N PHE A 62 -17.64 2.11 -4.00
CA PHE A 62 -16.34 2.80 -4.00
C PHE A 62 -16.28 3.93 -5.03
N GLY A 63 -15.62 5.03 -4.66
CA GLY A 63 -15.15 6.01 -5.62
C GLY A 63 -13.87 6.70 -5.16
N VAL A 64 -13.16 7.29 -6.11
CA VAL A 64 -11.92 8.05 -5.86
C VAL A 64 -11.99 9.37 -6.59
N ARG A 65 -11.71 10.46 -5.89
CA ARG A 65 -11.49 11.80 -6.39
C ARG A 65 -9.99 12.12 -6.32
N ALA A 66 -9.43 12.57 -7.42
CA ALA A 66 -8.02 12.98 -7.50
C ALA A 66 -7.92 14.50 -7.37
N ASP A 67 -7.62 14.94 -6.15
CA ASP A 67 -7.43 16.36 -5.83
C ASP A 67 -6.03 16.81 -6.27
N ARG A 68 -5.02 15.94 -6.08
CA ARG A 68 -3.73 16.00 -6.76
C ARG A 68 -3.35 14.60 -7.26
N PRO A 69 -3.34 14.36 -8.58
CA PRO A 69 -3.07 13.03 -9.15
C PRO A 69 -1.64 12.54 -8.89
N GLY A 70 -0.72 13.46 -8.60
CA GLY A 70 0.71 13.18 -8.39
C GLY A 70 1.46 12.83 -9.67
N THR A 71 2.75 12.53 -9.53
CA THR A 71 3.64 12.20 -10.66
C THR A 71 4.08 10.75 -10.59
N PRO A 72 3.94 9.94 -11.67
CA PRO A 72 4.48 8.59 -11.70
C PRO A 72 6.00 8.58 -11.53
N MET A 73 6.49 7.82 -10.56
CA MET A 73 7.91 7.66 -10.27
C MET A 73 8.31 6.19 -10.39
N ARG A 74 9.44 5.94 -11.06
CA ARG A 74 10.06 4.62 -11.14
C ARG A 74 11.23 4.52 -10.16
N ASP A 75 11.17 3.51 -9.30
CA ASP A 75 12.21 3.17 -8.33
C ASP A 75 12.89 1.85 -8.74
N TYR A 76 14.22 1.89 -8.87
CA TYR A 76 15.03 0.71 -9.10
C TYR A 76 15.39 0.07 -7.76
N HIS A 77 14.73 -1.02 -7.44
CA HIS A 77 14.84 -1.69 -6.16
C HIS A 77 15.63 -2.99 -6.29
N THR A 78 16.92 -2.91 -5.95
CA THR A 78 17.84 -4.04 -5.95
C THR A 78 17.72 -4.85 -4.65
N ILE A 79 17.40 -6.14 -4.76
CA ILE A 79 17.39 -7.10 -3.65
C ILE A 79 18.44 -8.13 -3.95
N GLY A 80 19.66 -7.98 -3.45
CA GLY A 80 20.71 -8.65 -4.22
C GLY A 80 22.13 -8.13 -4.25
N GLY A 81 22.46 -6.95 -3.69
CA GLY A 81 23.84 -6.47 -3.46
C GLY A 81 24.44 -6.35 -1.99
N GLY A 82 25.79 -6.23 -1.81
CA GLY A 82 26.69 -6.55 -0.60
C GLY A 82 27.63 -7.85 -0.44
N THR A 83 28.78 -7.76 0.24
CA THR A 83 29.30 -8.87 1.10
C THR A 83 29.14 -8.39 2.55
N TYR A 84 28.64 -9.20 3.48
CA TYR A 84 28.32 -8.72 4.85
C TYR A 84 29.51 -8.87 5.77
N PRO A 85 29.87 -7.83 6.54
CA PRO A 85 30.57 -8.09 7.79
C PRO A 85 29.65 -8.93 8.68
N LEU A 86 30.21 -9.99 9.27
CA LEU A 86 29.54 -10.78 10.29
C LEU A 86 29.02 -9.81 11.36
N ARG A 87 27.72 -9.88 11.66
CA ARG A 87 27.19 -9.03 12.73
C ARG A 87 27.78 -9.55 14.04
N PRO A 88 28.20 -8.69 14.98
CA PRO A 88 28.66 -9.14 16.30
C PRO A 88 27.65 -10.07 16.98
N ARG A 89 26.35 -9.82 16.80
CA ARG A 89 25.28 -10.72 17.23
C ARG A 89 25.44 -12.13 16.66
N ASP A 90 25.71 -12.26 15.36
CA ASP A 90 25.76 -13.55 14.67
C ASP A 90 26.97 -14.39 15.12
N LEU A 91 28.06 -13.74 15.56
CA LEU A 91 29.21 -14.39 16.22
C LEU A 91 28.90 -14.80 17.66
N ILE A 92 28.22 -13.92 18.42
CA ILE A 92 27.90 -14.16 19.83
C ILE A 92 26.89 -15.30 19.98
N THR A 93 25.92 -15.40 19.07
CA THR A 93 24.82 -16.38 19.17
C THR A 93 25.13 -17.74 18.55
N ASP A 94 26.23 -17.87 17.80
CA ASP A 94 26.58 -19.11 17.07
C ASP A 94 28.07 -19.43 17.22
N HIS A 95 28.40 -20.25 18.23
CA HIS A 95 29.76 -20.61 18.60
C HIS A 95 30.55 -21.30 17.47
N ARG A 96 29.90 -22.06 16.59
CA ARG A 96 30.58 -22.71 15.46
C ARG A 96 30.99 -21.71 14.38
N ARG A 97 30.19 -20.65 14.20
CA ARG A 97 30.56 -19.52 13.35
C ARG A 97 31.65 -18.67 13.99
N ALA A 98 31.64 -18.50 15.31
CA ALA A 98 32.75 -17.88 16.02
C ALA A 98 34.06 -18.66 15.82
N ASP A 99 34.05 -19.98 16.01
CA ASP A 99 35.24 -20.84 15.82
C ASP A 99 35.75 -20.82 14.37
N ALA A 100 34.85 -20.88 13.38
CA ALA A 100 35.23 -20.83 11.96
C ALA A 100 35.80 -19.46 11.55
N VAL A 101 35.36 -18.37 12.20
CA VAL A 101 35.85 -17.01 11.97
C VAL A 101 37.16 -16.79 12.70
N GLU A 102 37.31 -17.31 13.91
CA GLU A 102 38.55 -17.28 14.69
C GLU A 102 39.69 -18.01 13.95
N VAL A 103 39.41 -19.17 13.33
CA VAL A 103 40.37 -19.89 12.47
C VAL A 103 40.69 -19.13 11.18
N ALA A 104 39.71 -18.44 10.58
CA ALA A 104 39.93 -17.66 9.35
C ALA A 104 40.63 -16.31 9.58
N GLN A 105 40.56 -15.77 10.80
CA GLN A 105 41.12 -14.47 11.19
C GLN A 105 42.38 -14.58 12.08
N SER A 106 42.79 -15.79 12.48
CA SER A 106 44.00 -15.97 13.30
C SER A 106 45.24 -15.48 12.55
N GLY A 107 45.80 -14.35 12.98
CA GLY A 107 46.95 -13.70 12.37
C GLY A 107 46.65 -12.56 11.39
N GLN A 108 45.37 -12.18 11.20
CA GLN A 108 45.02 -10.95 10.49
C GLN A 108 45.03 -9.75 11.45
N GLU A 109 46.00 -8.86 11.31
CA GLU A 109 45.86 -7.49 11.82
C GLU A 109 44.97 -6.74 10.82
N GLY A 110 43.71 -6.54 11.18
CA GLY A 110 42.80 -5.69 10.41
C GLY A 110 43.13 -4.21 10.61
N ASP A 111 42.96 -3.40 9.58
CA ASP A 111 42.98 -1.94 9.74
C ASP A 111 41.94 -1.52 10.79
N VAL A 112 42.33 -0.53 11.61
CA VAL A 112 41.53 0.04 12.68
C VAL A 112 40.12 0.37 12.18
N PHE A 113 39.11 0.13 13.03
CA PHE A 113 37.71 0.50 12.79
C PHE A 113 37.58 1.85 12.05
N GLY A 114 37.14 1.80 10.79
CA GLY A 114 37.21 2.94 9.88
C GLY A 114 36.69 2.62 8.48
N HIS A 115 37.02 3.47 7.51
CA HIS A 115 36.52 3.35 6.14
C HIS A 115 37.07 2.11 5.43
N HIS A 116 36.17 1.24 4.99
CA HIS A 116 36.48 0.08 4.16
C HIS A 116 35.78 0.18 2.80
N THR A 117 36.50 -0.20 1.74
CA THR A 117 35.96 -0.30 0.37
C THR A 117 35.62 -1.76 0.10
N LEU A 118 34.34 -2.07 -0.19
CA LEU A 118 33.88 -3.45 -0.43
C LEU A 118 34.05 -3.85 -1.90
N GLU A 119 34.65 -5.01 -2.18
CA GLU A 119 34.88 -5.54 -3.53
C GLU A 119 33.66 -6.25 -4.18
N GLY A 120 32.54 -6.51 -3.48
CA GLY A 120 31.43 -7.34 -4.02
C GLY A 120 30.06 -7.22 -3.33
N TRP A 121 28.97 -7.72 -3.98
CA TRP A 121 27.55 -7.41 -3.68
C TRP A 121 26.50 -8.66 -3.56
N TYR A 122 25.51 -8.77 -2.59
CA TYR A 122 24.54 -9.79 -1.98
C TYR A 122 23.01 -9.65 -2.05
N GLY A 123 22.29 -10.77 -2.14
CA GLY A 123 20.85 -10.85 -1.81
C GLY A 123 20.49 -11.73 -0.62
N SER A 124 19.31 -11.51 -0.04
CA SER A 124 18.69 -12.42 0.96
C SER A 124 18.69 -13.88 0.45
N PRO A 125 19.09 -14.86 1.29
CA PRO A 125 19.21 -16.25 0.85
C PRO A 125 17.85 -16.84 0.45
N LYS A 126 17.82 -17.55 -0.68
CA LYS A 126 16.69 -18.43 -1.09
C LYS A 126 17.24 -19.83 -1.36
N TYR A 127 16.37 -20.85 -1.31
CA TYR A 127 16.74 -22.28 -1.34
C TYR A 127 17.48 -22.71 -0.07
N ILE A 128 16.83 -22.45 1.06
CA ILE A 128 17.26 -22.91 2.37
C ILE A 128 17.00 -24.42 2.46
N HIS A 129 18.05 -25.21 2.68
CA HIS A 129 17.96 -26.66 2.89
C HIS A 129 18.79 -27.06 4.09
N ALA A 130 18.44 -28.18 4.72
CA ALA A 130 19.28 -28.78 5.74
C ALA A 130 20.56 -29.34 5.09
N ASP A 131 21.70 -28.90 5.59
CA ASP A 131 23.00 -29.43 5.23
C ASP A 131 23.06 -30.94 5.53
N PRO A 132 23.48 -31.81 4.60
CA PRO A 132 23.39 -33.26 4.78
C PRO A 132 24.23 -33.82 5.93
N GLY A 133 25.31 -33.13 6.32
CA GLY A 133 26.17 -33.55 7.42
C GLY A 133 25.74 -33.00 8.78
N SER A 134 25.40 -31.72 8.84
CA SER A 134 25.15 -31.00 10.10
C SER A 134 23.66 -30.77 10.41
N GLY A 135 22.77 -30.95 9.44
CA GLY A 135 21.34 -30.63 9.55
C GLY A 135 21.02 -29.12 9.56
N THR A 136 22.04 -28.27 9.49
CA THR A 136 21.90 -26.81 9.57
C THR A 136 21.23 -26.26 8.32
N LEU A 137 20.26 -25.35 8.47
CA LEU A 137 19.62 -24.69 7.34
C LEU A 137 20.62 -23.76 6.64
N VAL A 138 21.12 -24.17 5.48
CA VAL A 138 22.11 -23.44 4.66
C VAL A 138 21.53 -23.06 3.30
N SER A 139 22.00 -21.94 2.75
CA SER A 139 21.72 -21.57 1.36
C SER A 139 22.57 -22.43 0.43
N ARG A 140 21.95 -23.18 -0.48
CA ARG A 140 22.68 -23.99 -1.48
C ARG A 140 23.51 -23.15 -2.46
N GLN A 141 23.21 -21.86 -2.58
CA GLN A 141 23.84 -20.97 -3.56
C GLN A 141 24.57 -19.84 -2.82
N LEU A 142 25.89 -19.81 -2.95
CA LEU A 142 26.79 -18.88 -2.26
C LEU A 142 27.02 -17.56 -3.03
N GLY A 143 26.69 -17.53 -4.33
CA GLY A 143 26.70 -16.32 -5.16
C GLY A 143 25.42 -16.21 -5.99
N ARG A 144 24.89 -14.98 -6.13
CA ARG A 144 23.80 -14.65 -7.05
C ARG A 144 24.02 -13.28 -7.65
N ASP A 145 23.61 -13.12 -8.90
CA ASP A 145 23.39 -11.80 -9.48
C ASP A 145 22.27 -11.07 -8.71
N PRO A 146 22.43 -9.78 -8.45
CA PRO A 146 21.41 -8.99 -7.80
C PRO A 146 20.08 -9.08 -8.55
N LEU A 147 18.97 -9.32 -7.85
CA LEU A 147 17.66 -9.16 -8.45
C LEU A 147 17.27 -7.69 -8.41
N VAL A 148 17.33 -7.03 -9.57
CA VAL A 148 16.78 -5.69 -9.73
C VAL A 148 15.28 -5.81 -10.03
N THR A 149 14.46 -5.13 -9.24
CA THR A 149 13.03 -4.98 -9.50
C THR A 149 12.71 -3.53 -9.82
N GLU A 150 11.84 -3.29 -10.79
CA GLU A 150 11.34 -1.95 -11.09
C GLU A 150 10.00 -1.77 -10.39
N ARG A 151 9.90 -0.74 -9.56
CA ARG A 151 8.72 -0.47 -8.74
C ARG A 151 8.19 0.91 -9.03
N TRP A 152 6.93 0.97 -9.47
CA TRP A 152 6.25 2.22 -9.75
C TRP A 152 5.52 2.75 -8.53
N TYR A 153 5.57 4.06 -8.35
CA TYR A 153 4.92 4.83 -7.30
C TYR A 153 4.24 6.06 -7.90
N LEU A 154 3.35 6.69 -7.13
CA LEU A 154 2.88 8.04 -7.36
C LEU A 154 3.53 8.95 -6.32
N ALA A 155 4.27 9.95 -6.77
CA ALA A 155 4.90 10.97 -5.94
C ALA A 155 3.98 12.17 -5.75
N ASP A 156 3.94 12.70 -4.53
CA ASP A 156 3.16 13.89 -4.13
C ASP A 156 1.69 13.82 -4.53
N ALA A 157 1.07 12.64 -4.41
CA ALA A 157 -0.33 12.43 -4.74
C ALA A 157 -1.22 12.63 -3.50
N ALA A 158 -2.41 13.21 -3.72
CA ALA A 158 -3.46 13.38 -2.72
C ALA A 158 -4.82 13.01 -3.33
N PHE A 159 -5.45 11.99 -2.75
CA PHE A 159 -6.74 11.47 -3.19
C PHE A 159 -7.76 11.53 -2.06
N VAL A 160 -9.03 11.63 -2.44
CA VAL A 160 -10.18 11.43 -1.55
C VAL A 160 -10.93 10.22 -2.02
N VAL A 161 -11.10 9.24 -1.14
CA VAL A 161 -11.90 8.05 -1.40
C VAL A 161 -13.28 8.21 -0.77
N GLY A 162 -14.33 7.83 -1.49
CA GLY A 162 -15.68 7.68 -0.94
C GLY A 162 -16.00 6.20 -0.72
N LEU A 163 -16.38 5.86 0.51
CA LEU A 163 -16.94 4.55 0.87
C LEU A 163 -18.42 4.74 1.19
N GLU A 164 -19.29 4.31 0.30
CA GLU A 164 -20.75 4.44 0.43
C GLU A 164 -21.39 3.14 0.93
N HIS A 165 -22.28 3.29 1.92
CA HIS A 165 -23.03 2.19 2.53
C HIS A 165 -24.35 2.69 3.14
N HIS A 166 -25.29 1.77 3.39
CA HIS A 166 -26.55 2.08 4.08
C HIS A 166 -26.37 2.12 5.61
N ASP A 167 -25.55 1.22 6.15
CA ASP A 167 -25.20 1.21 7.58
C ASP A 167 -24.18 2.30 7.89
N ARG A 168 -24.67 3.39 8.50
CA ARG A 168 -23.86 4.49 9.02
C ARG A 168 -22.91 4.05 10.14
N ALA A 169 -23.36 3.19 11.06
CA ALA A 169 -22.56 2.77 12.21
C ALA A 169 -21.33 1.98 11.76
N PHE A 170 -21.46 1.17 10.70
CA PHE A 170 -20.33 0.49 10.09
C PHE A 170 -19.29 1.45 9.50
N LEU A 171 -19.75 2.52 8.84
CA LEU A 171 -18.85 3.56 8.34
C LEU A 171 -18.15 4.32 9.49
N GLU A 172 -18.86 4.59 10.59
CA GLU A 172 -18.28 5.19 11.80
C GLU A 172 -17.23 4.27 12.44
N GLU A 173 -17.45 2.96 12.47
CA GLU A 173 -16.46 1.98 12.92
C GLU A 173 -15.20 2.01 12.06
N ILE A 174 -15.35 2.04 10.73
CA ILE A 174 -14.22 2.15 9.80
C ILE A 174 -13.47 3.46 10.02
N ALA A 175 -14.17 4.59 10.14
CA ALA A 175 -13.58 5.90 10.40
C ALA A 175 -12.76 5.89 11.69
N HIS A 176 -13.33 5.37 12.78
CA HIS A 176 -12.63 5.24 14.05
C HIS A 176 -11.39 4.34 13.94
N ALA A 177 -11.51 3.20 13.26
CA ALA A 177 -10.40 2.27 13.09
C ALA A 177 -9.25 2.87 12.25
N LEU A 178 -9.54 3.70 11.25
CA LEU A 178 -8.51 4.37 10.44
C LEU A 178 -7.65 5.32 11.29
N GLU A 179 -8.23 5.98 12.29
CA GLU A 179 -7.51 6.87 13.22
C GLU A 179 -6.93 6.15 14.45
N HIS A 180 -7.50 5.01 14.82
CA HIS A 180 -7.03 4.17 15.93
C HIS A 180 -6.71 2.74 15.45
N PRO A 181 -5.74 2.58 14.53
CA PRO A 181 -5.60 1.33 13.81
C PRO A 181 -4.96 0.23 14.66
N ARG A 182 -5.53 -0.97 14.57
CA ARG A 182 -4.96 -2.17 15.23
C ARG A 182 -3.67 -2.66 14.57
N ARG A 183 -3.38 -2.23 13.35
CA ARG A 183 -2.13 -2.53 12.62
C ARG A 183 -1.62 -1.29 11.91
N LEU A 184 -0.30 -1.23 11.68
CA LEU A 184 0.30 -0.14 10.91
C LEU A 184 -0.30 -0.03 9.51
N LEU A 185 -0.65 1.19 9.14
CA LEU A 185 -1.31 1.55 7.89
C LEU A 185 -0.32 2.07 6.86
N TRP A 186 -0.54 1.72 5.59
CA TRP A 186 0.34 2.11 4.48
C TRP A 186 -0.47 2.34 3.22
N LEU A 187 -0.10 3.35 2.43
CA LEU A 187 -0.72 3.63 1.12
C LEU A 187 -0.16 2.70 0.05
N GLY A 188 -0.56 1.44 0.16
CA GLY A 188 -0.17 0.35 -0.72
C GLY A 188 1.03 -0.45 -0.22
N ARG A 189 2.25 0.07 -0.41
CA ARG A 189 3.49 -0.61 0.05
C ARG A 189 3.86 -0.13 1.45
N LYS A 190 4.51 -1.00 2.25
CA LYS A 190 4.97 -0.66 3.61
C LYS A 190 5.95 0.52 3.70
N SER A 191 6.54 0.92 2.58
CA SER A 191 7.42 2.09 2.49
C SER A 191 6.67 3.41 2.27
N CYS A 192 5.34 3.36 2.18
CA CYS A 192 4.47 4.50 1.87
C CYS A 192 3.59 4.82 3.10
N PRO A 193 4.13 5.44 4.17
CA PRO A 193 3.32 5.85 5.31
C PRO A 193 2.35 6.96 4.91
N PRO A 194 1.08 6.94 5.37
CA PRO A 194 0.17 8.06 5.18
C PRO A 194 0.62 9.30 5.96
N THR A 195 0.20 10.48 5.52
CA THR A 195 0.44 11.77 6.19
C THR A 195 -0.87 12.34 6.70
N GLY A 196 -0.92 12.81 7.94
CA GLY A 196 -2.11 13.41 8.56
C GLY A 196 -3.26 12.42 8.81
N THR A 197 -4.44 12.96 9.12
CA THR A 197 -5.68 12.20 9.33
C THR A 197 -6.13 11.49 8.04
N LEU A 198 -6.58 10.24 8.17
CA LEU A 198 -7.11 9.41 7.10
C LEU A 198 -8.64 9.55 7.00
N ALA A 199 -9.35 9.42 8.12
CA ALA A 199 -10.80 9.53 8.17
C ALA A 199 -11.23 11.00 8.02
N GLY A 200 -12.06 11.26 7.02
CA GLY A 200 -12.67 12.56 6.77
C GLY A 200 -14.15 12.60 7.16
N PRO A 201 -14.91 13.57 6.62
CA PRO A 201 -16.32 13.72 6.89
C PRO A 201 -17.14 12.47 6.51
N LEU A 202 -18.11 12.14 7.37
CA LEU A 202 -19.18 11.18 7.09
C LEU A 202 -20.46 11.94 6.76
N VAL A 203 -20.93 11.85 5.52
CA VAL A 203 -22.06 12.64 5.01
C VAL A 203 -23.21 11.76 4.56
N GLU A 204 -24.43 12.29 4.57
CA GLU A 204 -25.60 11.64 3.97
C GLU A 204 -25.61 11.86 2.45
N GLY A 205 -26.06 10.85 1.70
CA GLY A 205 -26.14 10.88 0.24
C GLY A 205 -25.30 9.82 -0.45
N THR A 206 -24.98 10.10 -1.72
CA THR A 206 -24.20 9.24 -2.61
C THR A 206 -22.76 9.71 -2.75
N VAL A 207 -21.84 8.85 -3.22
CA VAL A 207 -20.44 9.24 -3.49
C VAL A 207 -20.37 10.45 -4.41
N GLU A 208 -21.24 10.53 -5.42
CA GLU A 208 -21.33 11.67 -6.33
C GLU A 208 -21.61 12.98 -5.59
N GLU A 209 -22.63 12.99 -4.74
CA GLU A 209 -23.02 14.16 -3.95
C GLU A 209 -21.92 14.54 -2.96
N ALA A 210 -21.33 13.55 -2.27
CA ALA A 210 -20.25 13.76 -1.32
C ALA A 210 -19.01 14.39 -1.98
N PHE A 211 -18.64 13.94 -3.19
CA PHE A 211 -17.49 14.49 -3.92
C PHE A 211 -17.70 15.92 -4.40
N THR A 212 -18.93 16.35 -4.64
CA THR A 212 -19.28 17.75 -4.91
C THR A 212 -19.41 18.58 -3.63
N GLY A 213 -19.93 17.99 -2.56
CA GLY A 213 -20.31 18.68 -1.32
C GLY A 213 -19.19 18.82 -0.28
N VAL A 214 -18.01 18.23 -0.49
CA VAL A 214 -16.85 18.39 0.40
C VAL A 214 -15.69 19.04 -0.35
N ALA A 215 -15.03 19.99 0.31
CA ALA A 215 -14.00 20.85 -0.28
C ALA A 215 -12.84 20.03 -0.86
N ALA A 216 -12.01 20.65 -1.70
CA ALA A 216 -10.78 20.02 -2.14
C ALA A 216 -9.82 19.86 -0.95
N LEU A 217 -8.94 18.86 -1.00
CA LEU A 217 -7.85 18.76 -0.06
C LEU A 217 -6.96 20.01 -0.13
N PRO A 218 -6.29 20.42 0.96
CA PRO A 218 -5.31 21.50 0.93
C PRO A 218 -4.18 21.27 -0.07
N GLU A 219 -3.88 19.99 -0.34
CA GLU A 219 -2.93 19.54 -1.35
C GLU A 219 -3.53 19.47 -2.76
N ALA A 220 -4.70 20.03 -3.04
CA ALA A 220 -5.23 20.03 -4.40
C ALA A 220 -4.36 20.86 -5.35
N ASP A 221 -4.40 20.51 -6.64
CA ASP A 221 -3.89 21.40 -7.69
C ASP A 221 -4.87 22.57 -7.90
N GLU A 222 -4.41 23.70 -8.46
CA GLU A 222 -5.26 24.87 -8.67
C GLU A 222 -6.48 24.56 -9.56
N GLY A 223 -7.68 24.81 -9.03
CA GLY A 223 -8.95 24.75 -9.76
C GLY A 223 -10.06 23.98 -9.04
N SER A 224 -11.32 24.37 -9.28
CA SER A 224 -12.49 23.75 -8.64
C SER A 224 -12.99 22.47 -9.33
N ARG A 225 -12.29 22.01 -10.38
CA ARG A 225 -12.69 20.84 -11.18
C ARG A 225 -11.66 19.73 -11.07
N VAL A 226 -12.06 18.62 -10.48
CA VAL A 226 -11.22 17.44 -10.22
C VAL A 226 -11.75 16.23 -10.97
N TRP A 227 -10.88 15.25 -11.26
CA TRP A 227 -11.30 13.99 -11.85
C TRP A 227 -11.73 13.03 -10.74
N ALA A 228 -12.82 12.29 -10.97
CA ALA A 228 -13.23 11.20 -10.11
C ALA A 228 -13.52 9.93 -10.92
N TRP A 229 -13.40 8.79 -10.26
CA TRP A 229 -13.75 7.47 -10.76
C TRP A 229 -14.66 6.80 -9.76
N ILE A 230 -15.88 6.52 -10.16
CA ILE A 230 -16.94 6.08 -9.24
C ILE A 230 -17.54 4.78 -9.78
N GLU A 231 -17.75 3.81 -8.90
CA GLU A 231 -18.54 2.62 -9.23
C GLU A 231 -19.94 3.01 -9.68
N PRO A 232 -20.42 2.52 -10.84
CA PRO A 232 -21.78 2.81 -11.27
C PRO A 232 -22.78 2.23 -10.26
N SER A 233 -23.82 2.98 -9.93
CA SER A 233 -24.93 2.45 -9.15
C SER A 233 -25.71 1.43 -9.97
N THR A 234 -26.30 0.43 -9.31
CA THR A 234 -27.17 -0.58 -9.93
C THR A 234 -28.38 0.04 -10.64
N GLU A 235 -28.76 1.26 -10.27
CA GLU A 235 -29.90 2.00 -10.82
C GLU A 235 -29.57 2.75 -12.13
N HIS A 236 -28.27 2.99 -12.44
CA HIS A 236 -27.84 3.81 -13.58
C HIS A 236 -26.80 3.10 -14.46
N VAL A 237 -27.11 1.88 -14.91
CA VAL A 237 -26.27 1.12 -15.85
C VAL A 237 -26.51 1.57 -17.30
N THR A 238 -26.24 2.84 -17.61
CA THR A 238 -26.26 3.33 -19.01
C THR A 238 -24.98 4.08 -19.31
N GLY A 239 -24.08 3.46 -20.09
CA GLY A 239 -22.84 4.05 -20.61
C GLY A 239 -21.58 3.23 -20.31
N ALA A 240 -20.62 3.24 -21.24
CA ALA A 240 -19.36 2.50 -21.15
C ALA A 240 -18.54 2.88 -19.90
N GLY A 241 -18.43 1.96 -18.94
CA GLY A 241 -17.48 2.06 -17.84
C GLY A 241 -16.09 1.54 -18.25
N GLU A 242 -15.07 1.95 -17.52
CA GLU A 242 -13.73 1.34 -17.60
C GLU A 242 -13.70 0.09 -16.70
N GLN A 243 -13.09 -1.00 -17.19
CA GLN A 243 -12.87 -2.20 -16.39
C GLN A 243 -11.57 -2.09 -15.61
N VAL A 244 -11.61 -2.43 -14.32
CA VAL A 244 -10.43 -2.47 -13.44
C VAL A 244 -10.41 -3.79 -12.69
N LEU A 245 -9.28 -4.50 -12.67
CA LEU A 245 -9.12 -5.78 -11.96
C LEU A 245 -8.72 -5.54 -10.50
N ASP A 246 -9.60 -4.92 -9.71
CA ASP A 246 -9.29 -4.53 -8.33
C ASP A 246 -10.36 -4.85 -7.28
N GLN A 247 -11.43 -5.56 -7.63
CA GLN A 247 -12.43 -6.02 -6.66
C GLN A 247 -11.84 -7.19 -5.85
N PRO A 248 -11.60 -7.08 -4.54
CA PRO A 248 -11.02 -8.18 -3.78
C PRO A 248 -12.02 -9.32 -3.63
N VAL A 249 -11.57 -10.55 -3.90
CA VAL A 249 -12.30 -11.78 -3.59
C VAL A 249 -11.78 -12.40 -2.30
N THR A 250 -10.45 -12.39 -2.11
CA THR A 250 -9.81 -12.82 -0.85
C THR A 250 -8.42 -12.19 -0.71
N PHE A 251 -8.03 -11.87 0.52
CA PHE A 251 -6.70 -11.39 0.87
C PHE A 251 -5.74 -12.49 1.34
N ASP A 252 -6.17 -13.77 1.34
CA ASP A 252 -5.33 -14.87 1.77
C ASP A 252 -4.09 -14.96 0.87
N SER A 253 -2.90 -14.90 1.47
CA SER A 253 -1.63 -14.92 0.76
C SER A 253 -1.42 -16.17 -0.11
N GLY A 254 -2.02 -17.31 0.24
CA GLY A 254 -1.89 -18.55 -0.53
C GLY A 254 -2.83 -18.64 -1.75
N ARG A 255 -3.92 -17.88 -1.75
CA ARG A 255 -4.99 -17.95 -2.77
C ARG A 255 -5.53 -16.59 -3.16
N ARG A 256 -4.67 -15.57 -3.12
CA ARG A 256 -5.04 -14.17 -3.36
C ARG A 256 -5.74 -14.06 -4.71
N ALA A 257 -6.95 -13.48 -4.72
CA ALA A 257 -7.76 -13.35 -5.93
C ALA A 257 -8.49 -12.00 -5.95
N HIS A 258 -8.63 -11.46 -7.16
CA HIS A 258 -9.43 -10.27 -7.44
C HIS A 258 -10.31 -10.54 -8.67
N SER A 259 -11.43 -9.86 -8.76
CA SER A 259 -12.33 -9.89 -9.91
C SER A 259 -12.40 -8.52 -10.60
N VAL A 260 -13.03 -8.49 -11.76
CA VAL A 260 -13.23 -7.24 -12.51
C VAL A 260 -14.31 -6.41 -11.82
N ARG A 261 -14.05 -5.11 -11.76
CA ARG A 261 -14.96 -4.06 -11.35
C ARG A 261 -15.12 -3.07 -12.51
N TRP A 262 -16.25 -2.38 -12.53
CA TRP A 262 -16.49 -1.26 -13.44
C TRP A 262 -16.45 0.06 -12.70
N GLU A 263 -15.91 1.09 -13.34
CA GLU A 263 -16.00 2.46 -12.85
C GLU A 263 -16.21 3.45 -13.98
N ARG A 264 -16.82 4.59 -13.65
CA ARG A 264 -17.02 5.69 -14.58
C ARG A 264 -16.10 6.83 -14.20
N ARG A 265 -15.30 7.28 -15.16
CA ARG A 265 -14.56 8.53 -15.06
C ARG A 265 -15.51 9.71 -15.24
N THR A 266 -15.54 10.62 -14.28
CA THR A 266 -16.37 11.82 -14.29
C THR A 266 -15.57 13.05 -13.87
N ARG A 267 -15.99 14.22 -14.33
CA ARG A 267 -15.41 15.51 -13.91
C ARG A 267 -16.32 16.08 -12.82
N VAL A 268 -15.79 16.23 -11.61
CA VAL A 268 -16.53 16.78 -10.47
C VAL A 268 -16.18 18.25 -10.33
N THR A 269 -17.20 19.08 -10.17
CA THR A 269 -17.05 20.48 -9.74
C THR A 269 -17.38 20.54 -8.27
N ILE A 270 -16.46 21.07 -7.47
CA ILE A 270 -16.64 21.27 -6.03
C ILE A 270 -17.56 22.47 -5.82
N ALA A 271 -18.57 22.32 -4.97
CA ALA A 271 -19.53 23.38 -4.70
C ALA A 271 -18.92 24.51 -3.88
N ASP A 272 -19.36 25.74 -4.09
CA ASP A 272 -18.92 26.91 -3.31
C ASP A 272 -19.34 26.80 -1.82
N THR A 273 -20.34 25.99 -1.52
CA THR A 273 -20.86 25.71 -0.18
C THR A 273 -20.33 24.39 0.38
N ALA A 274 -19.20 23.89 -0.15
CA ALA A 274 -18.68 22.61 0.27
C ALA A 274 -18.21 22.63 1.73
N ILE A 275 -18.37 21.50 2.42
CA ILE A 275 -17.90 21.32 3.79
C ILE A 275 -16.37 21.25 3.76
N GLU A 276 -15.71 22.05 4.58
CA GLU A 276 -14.26 22.09 4.69
C GLU A 276 -13.68 20.84 5.36
N TRP A 277 -12.42 20.54 5.08
CA TRP A 277 -11.69 19.49 5.79
C TRP A 277 -11.23 20.00 7.16
N GLU A 278 -11.67 19.34 8.23
CA GLU A 278 -11.03 19.48 9.54
C GLU A 278 -9.72 18.69 9.53
N VAL A 279 -8.69 19.25 8.90
CA VAL A 279 -7.34 18.68 8.96
C VAL A 279 -6.77 19.00 10.33
N VAL A 280 -6.57 17.99 11.17
CA VAL A 280 -5.72 18.14 12.35
C VAL A 280 -4.28 18.24 11.84
N PRO A 281 -3.57 19.35 12.11
CA PRO A 281 -2.24 19.61 11.58
C PRO A 281 -1.18 18.61 12.07
#